data_AF-A0AAW3YTV2-F1
#
_entry.id   AF-A0AAW3YTV2-F1
#
_cell.length_a   1.000
_cell.length_b   1.000
_cell.length_c   1.000
_cell.angle_alpha   90.00
_cell.angle_beta   90.00
_cell.angle_gamma   90.00
#
_symmetry.space_group_name_H-M   'P 1'
#
loop_
_entity.id
_entity.type
_entity.pdbx_description
1 polymer ?
#
loop_
_entity_poly.entity_id
_entity_poly.type
_entity_poly.pdbx_seq_one_letter_code
_entity_poly.pdbx_strand_id
1 'polypeptide(L)'
;LYRILNSTRFYGISDHEIYFKDIHDHLLKLTEMIEASRELTADIRDSYFSLNSHHMNNIMKTLTVFSTIFMPLTFIAGVYGMNFSHMPELGGQYSYFICLLLMALIGGGMMAWFYKKG
;
A
#
# COMPACT_ATOMS: atom_id res chain seq x y z
N LEU A 1 57.63 -5.92 54.66
CA LEU A 1 58.44 -5.51 53.49
C LEU A 1 58.01 -6.15 52.15
N TYR A 2 57.35 -7.31 52.13
CA TYR A 2 57.00 -8.02 50.88
C TYR A 2 55.79 -7.47 50.07
N ARG A 3 55.12 -6.40 50.53
CA ARG A 3 53.88 -5.89 49.92
C ARG A 3 54.07 -4.64 49.04
N ILE A 4 55.29 -4.09 48.95
CA ILE A 4 55.54 -2.77 48.33
C ILE A 4 56.21 -2.87 46.95
N LEU A 5 56.62 -4.06 46.50
CA LEU A 5 57.36 -4.23 45.24
C LEU A 5 56.56 -4.90 44.11
N ASN A 6 55.22 -4.86 44.13
CA ASN A 6 54.42 -5.38 43.02
C ASN A 6 53.25 -4.48 42.56
N SER A 7 53.31 -3.18 42.85
CA SER A 7 52.27 -2.22 42.44
C SER A 7 52.74 -1.15 41.45
N THR A 8 53.99 -1.19 40.99
CA THR A 8 54.59 -0.11 40.18
C THR A 8 55.24 -0.58 38.89
N ARG A 9 54.99 -1.82 38.44
CA ARG A 9 55.55 -2.34 37.18
C ARG A 9 54.54 -2.63 36.06
N PHE A 10 53.24 -2.38 36.27
CA PHE A 10 52.18 -2.54 35.26
C PHE A 10 51.50 -1.22 34.88
N TYR A 11 52.25 -0.11 34.81
CA TYR A 11 51.72 1.20 34.41
C TYR A 11 52.34 1.74 33.10
N GLY A 12 53.20 0.97 32.43
CA GLY A 12 53.97 1.47 31.27
C GLY A 12 53.67 0.82 29.92
N ILE A 13 52.98 -0.32 29.89
CA ILE A 13 52.79 -1.13 28.67
C ILE A 13 51.28 -1.28 28.32
N SER A 14 50.39 -0.97 29.27
CA SER A 14 48.96 -1.27 29.19
C SER A 14 48.09 -0.16 28.60
N ASP A 15 48.55 1.10 28.59
CA ASP A 15 47.74 2.21 28.07
C ASP A 15 47.46 2.05 26.58
N HIS A 16 48.48 1.71 25.79
CA HIS A 16 48.32 1.53 24.33
C HIS A 16 47.34 0.39 23.99
N GLU A 17 47.42 -0.76 24.67
CA GLU A 17 46.46 -1.86 24.49
C GLU A 17 45.02 -1.47 24.86
N ILE A 18 44.85 -0.65 25.91
CA ILE A 18 43.53 -0.13 26.31
C ILE A 18 42.97 0.82 25.26
N TYR A 19 43.79 1.72 24.69
CA TYR A 19 43.35 2.59 23.59
C TYR A 19 42.96 1.80 22.33
N PHE A 20 43.73 0.78 21.95
CA PHE A 20 43.39 -0.07 20.81
C PHE A 20 42.10 -0.87 21.03
N LYS A 21 41.90 -1.36 22.26
CA LYS A 21 40.66 -2.05 22.63
C LYS A 21 39.44 -1.12 22.60
N ASP A 22 39.56 0.10 23.12
CA ASP A 22 38.48 1.09 23.09
C ASP A 22 38.11 1.46 21.65
N ILE A 23 39.11 1.67 20.76
CA ILE A 23 38.87 1.91 19.34
C ILE A 23 38.18 0.71 18.69
N HIS A 24 38.61 -0.51 19.02
CA HIS A 24 38.00 -1.73 18.50
C HIS A 24 36.53 -1.88 18.96
N ASP A 25 36.24 -1.61 20.23
CA ASP A 25 34.88 -1.66 20.77
C ASP A 25 33.99 -0.57 20.14
N HIS A 26 34.53 0.62 19.89
CA HIS A 26 33.83 1.67 19.13
C HIS A 26 33.55 1.26 17.68
N LEU A 27 34.52 0.61 17.00
CA LEU A 27 34.33 0.09 15.64
C LEU A 27 33.27 -1.00 15.57
N LEU A 28 33.24 -1.91 16.56
CA LEU A 28 32.20 -2.92 16.69
C LEU A 28 30.82 -2.27 16.85
N LYS A 29 30.70 -1.32 17.78
CA LYS A 29 29.44 -0.59 18.00
C LYS A 29 28.98 0.17 16.75
N LEU A 30 29.90 0.81 16.04
CA LEU A 30 29.58 1.47 14.77
C LEU A 30 29.09 0.46 13.72
N THR A 31 29.71 -0.71 13.65
CA THR A 31 29.29 -1.78 12.73
C THR A 31 27.88 -2.25 13.03
N GLU A 32 27.56 -2.52 14.31
CA GLU A 32 26.21 -2.89 14.75
C GLU A 32 25.18 -1.79 14.43
N MET A 33 25.54 -0.52 14.63
CA MET A 33 24.66 0.61 14.29
C MET A 33 24.42 0.71 12.78
N ILE A 34 25.43 0.46 11.96
CA ILE A 34 25.30 0.44 10.49
C ILE A 34 24.39 -0.72 10.06
N GLU A 35 24.56 -1.90 10.65
CA GLU A 35 23.74 -3.06 10.33
C GLU A 35 22.26 -2.84 10.71
N ALA A 36 22.00 -2.33 11.92
CA ALA A 36 20.65 -1.93 12.33
C ALA A 36 20.05 -0.85 11.43
N SER A 37 20.84 0.14 11.02
CA SER A 37 20.39 1.18 10.09
C SER A 37 20.04 0.62 8.71
N ARG A 38 20.78 -0.40 8.24
CA ARG A 38 20.49 -1.09 6.97
C ARG A 38 19.19 -1.88 7.05
N GLU A 39 18.95 -2.57 8.16
CA GLU A 39 17.70 -3.29 8.41
C GLU A 39 16.50 -2.33 8.43
N LEU A 40 16.58 -1.26 9.22
CA LEU A 40 15.54 -0.23 9.26
C LEU A 40 15.28 0.41 7.89
N THR A 41 16.32 0.63 7.09
CA THR A 41 16.17 1.16 5.72
C THR A 41 15.45 0.17 4.82
N ALA A 42 15.73 -1.13 4.95
CA ALA A 42 15.03 -2.18 4.22
C ALA A 42 13.55 -2.23 4.63
N ASP A 43 13.25 -2.18 5.92
CA ASP A 43 11.87 -2.16 6.44
C ASP A 43 11.09 -0.94 5.93
N ILE A 44 11.70 0.24 5.94
CA ILE A 44 11.08 1.47 5.40
C ILE A 44 10.79 1.31 3.91
N ARG A 45 11.74 0.76 3.15
CA ARG A 45 11.54 0.53 1.70
C ARG A 45 10.39 -0.44 1.44
N ASP A 46 10.33 -1.52 2.19
CA ASP A 46 9.29 -2.54 2.02
C ASP A 46 7.93 -2.00 2.46
N SER A 47 7.89 -1.20 3.54
CA SER A 47 6.69 -0.45 3.94
C SER A 47 6.26 0.57 2.89
N TYR A 48 7.20 1.27 2.24
CA TYR A 48 6.90 2.20 1.16
C TYR A 48 6.27 1.49 -0.04
N PHE A 49 6.82 0.33 -0.43
CA PHE A 49 6.21 -0.48 -1.50
C PHE A 49 4.82 -1.01 -1.11
N SER A 50 4.63 -1.40 0.15
CA SER A 50 3.31 -1.78 0.67
C SER A 50 2.32 -0.63 0.55
N LEU A 51 2.67 0.57 1.01
CA LEU A 51 1.83 1.76 0.89
C LEU A 51 1.52 2.10 -0.58
N ASN A 52 2.52 2.06 -1.46
CA ASN A 52 2.31 2.29 -2.89
C ASN A 52 1.34 1.26 -3.49
N SER A 53 1.47 -0.01 -3.10
CA SER A 53 0.55 -1.08 -3.52
C SER A 53 -0.86 -0.86 -2.98
N HIS A 54 -0.99 -0.39 -1.73
CA HIS A 54 -2.28 0.00 -1.15
C HIS A 54 -2.92 1.17 -1.92
N HIS A 55 -2.15 2.20 -2.26
CA HIS A 55 -2.63 3.30 -3.09
C HIS A 55 -3.08 2.82 -4.47
N MET A 56 -2.29 1.97 -5.13
CA MET A 56 -2.66 1.36 -6.40
C MET A 56 -3.96 0.56 -6.29
N ASN A 57 -4.10 -0.28 -5.26
CA ASN A 57 -5.32 -1.04 -5.02
C ASN A 57 -6.54 -0.14 -4.82
N ASN A 58 -6.39 0.99 -4.12
CA ASN A 58 -7.48 1.95 -3.95
C ASN A 58 -7.86 2.66 -5.25
N ILE A 59 -6.87 3.03 -6.07
CA ILE A 59 -7.10 3.61 -7.41
C ILE A 59 -7.84 2.60 -8.29
N MET A 60 -7.37 1.35 -8.33
CA MET A 60 -8.01 0.27 -9.09
C MET A 60 -9.43 -0.01 -8.59
N LYS A 61 -9.64 -0.10 -7.28
CA LYS A 61 -10.99 -0.25 -6.68
C LYS A 61 -11.92 0.87 -7.17
N THR A 62 -11.45 2.11 -7.13
CA THR A 62 -12.24 3.27 -7.57
C THR A 62 -12.59 3.19 -9.05
N LEU A 63 -11.59 2.94 -9.91
CA LEU A 63 -11.81 2.82 -11.35
C LEU A 63 -12.74 1.65 -11.71
N THR A 64 -12.57 0.49 -11.07
CA THR A 64 -13.43 -0.67 -11.27
C THR A 64 -14.87 -0.39 -10.86
N VAL A 65 -15.10 0.28 -9.72
CA VAL A 65 -16.46 0.67 -9.29
C VAL A 65 -17.14 1.52 -10.36
N PHE A 66 -16.46 2.55 -10.88
CA PHE A 66 -17.00 3.36 -11.96
C PHE A 66 -17.29 2.50 -13.21
N SER A 67 -16.31 1.73 -13.70
CA SER A 67 -16.47 0.90 -14.90
C SER A 67 -17.60 -0.12 -14.78
N THR A 68 -17.73 -0.79 -13.64
CA THR A 68 -18.78 -1.79 -13.40
C THR A 68 -20.17 -1.17 -13.39
N ILE A 69 -20.35 0.07 -12.92
CA ILE A 69 -21.62 0.78 -13.00
C ILE A 69 -21.92 1.22 -14.44
N PHE A 70 -20.93 1.78 -15.14
CA PHE A 70 -21.15 2.30 -16.49
C PHE A 70 -21.31 1.22 -17.55
N MET A 71 -20.65 0.06 -17.43
CA MET A 71 -20.69 -0.99 -18.45
C MET A 71 -22.12 -1.50 -18.78
N PRO A 72 -22.98 -1.90 -17.82
CA PRO A 72 -24.36 -2.30 -18.11
C PRO A 72 -25.23 -1.12 -18.56
N LEU A 73 -25.03 0.07 -17.99
CA LEU A 73 -25.78 1.28 -18.38
C LEU A 73 -25.50 1.65 -19.84
N THR A 74 -24.23 1.69 -20.24
CA THR A 74 -23.79 1.95 -21.61
C THR A 74 -24.24 0.85 -22.56
N PHE A 75 -24.25 -0.42 -22.13
CA PHE A 75 -24.79 -1.51 -22.94
C PHE A 75 -26.28 -1.30 -23.25
N ILE A 76 -27.09 -0.98 -22.24
CA ILE A 76 -28.52 -0.70 -22.43
C ILE A 76 -28.69 0.53 -23.34
N ALA A 77 -27.98 1.63 -23.07
CA ALA A 77 -28.03 2.83 -23.90
C ALA A 77 -27.62 2.54 -25.36
N GLY A 78 -26.61 1.69 -25.55
CA GLY A 78 -26.15 1.24 -26.85
C GLY A 78 -27.22 0.44 -27.58
N VAL A 79 -27.84 -0.54 -26.92
CA VAL A 79 -28.91 -1.37 -27.50
C VAL A 79 -30.11 -0.51 -27.92
N TYR A 80 -30.59 0.38 -27.04
CA TYR A 80 -31.71 1.28 -27.35
C TYR A 80 -31.34 2.43 -28.30
N GLY A 81 -30.04 2.71 -28.48
CA GLY A 81 -29.53 3.66 -29.47
C GLY A 81 -29.40 3.08 -30.89
N MET A 82 -29.59 1.77 -31.06
CA MET A 82 -29.60 1.15 -32.39
C MET A 82 -30.95 1.41 -33.07
N ASN A 83 -30.94 1.84 -34.34
CA ASN A 83 -32.13 2.11 -35.16
C ASN A 83 -32.88 0.83 -35.58
N PHE A 84 -33.40 0.04 -34.62
CA PHE A 84 -34.24 -1.11 -34.90
C PHE A 84 -35.69 -0.68 -35.16
N SER A 85 -36.21 -1.00 -36.35
CA SER A 85 -37.58 -0.70 -36.79
C SER A 85 -38.68 -1.50 -36.08
N HIS A 86 -38.32 -2.60 -35.41
CA HIS A 86 -39.22 -3.43 -34.60
C HIS A 86 -38.57 -3.73 -33.24
N MET A 87 -38.63 -2.78 -32.32
CA MET A 87 -38.45 -3.05 -30.89
C MET A 87 -39.84 -3.17 -30.24
N PRO A 88 -40.33 -4.40 -29.92
CA PRO A 88 -41.66 -4.58 -29.32
C PRO A 88 -41.81 -3.86 -27.97
N GLU A 89 -40.70 -3.54 -27.31
CA GLU A 89 -40.67 -2.80 -26.04
C GLU A 89 -40.86 -1.29 -26.21
N LEU A 90 -40.70 -0.70 -27.40
CA LEU A 90 -40.72 0.76 -27.65
C LEU A 90 -42.08 1.34 -28.08
N GLY A 91 -43.09 0.49 -28.33
CA GLY A 91 -44.39 0.93 -28.82
C GLY A 91 -45.28 1.63 -27.78
N GLY A 92 -44.92 1.56 -26.49
CA GLY A 92 -45.69 2.14 -25.40
C GLY A 92 -45.23 3.57 -25.05
N GLN A 93 -46.17 4.47 -24.75
CA GLN A 93 -45.87 5.83 -24.27
C GLN A 93 -44.93 5.89 -23.05
N TYR A 94 -44.88 4.82 -22.25
CA TYR A 94 -44.09 4.74 -21.02
C TYR A 94 -42.79 3.95 -21.14
N SER A 95 -42.50 3.35 -22.29
CA SER A 95 -41.35 2.47 -22.49
C SER A 95 -40.01 3.16 -22.18
N TYR A 96 -39.86 4.41 -22.61
CA TYR A 96 -38.68 5.23 -22.31
C TYR A 96 -38.48 5.42 -20.80
N PHE A 97 -39.55 5.70 -20.06
CA PHE A 97 -39.49 5.88 -18.61
C PHE A 97 -39.20 4.58 -17.87
N ILE A 98 -39.73 3.44 -18.34
CA ILE A 98 -39.46 2.12 -17.75
C ILE A 98 -37.98 1.74 -17.94
N CYS A 99 -37.40 1.95 -19.12
CA CYS A 99 -35.97 1.71 -19.36
C CYS A 99 -35.09 2.57 -18.46
N LEU A 100 -35.44 3.85 -18.31
CA LEU A 100 -34.69 4.79 -17.47
C LEU A 100 -34.77 4.39 -15.99
N LEU A 101 -35.94 3.94 -15.52
CA LEU A 101 -36.12 3.42 -14.17
C LEU A 101 -35.33 2.12 -13.95
N LEU A 102 -35.27 1.24 -14.94
CA LEU A 102 -34.49 0.00 -14.89
C LEU A 102 -32.98 0.29 -14.85
N MET A 103 -32.49 1.22 -15.67
CA MET A 103 -31.10 1.71 -15.61
C MET A 103 -30.76 2.33 -14.25
N ALA A 104 -31.67 3.14 -13.70
CA ALA A 104 -31.51 3.75 -12.37
C ALA A 104 -31.50 2.70 -11.26
N LEU A 105 -32.34 1.66 -11.33
CA LEU A 105 -32.36 0.54 -10.39
C LEU A 105 -31.07 -0.27 -10.45
N ILE A 106 -30.55 -0.56 -11.65
CA ILE A 106 -29.30 -1.30 -11.81
C ILE A 106 -28.13 -0.47 -11.28
N GLY A 107 -27.99 0.79 -11.72
CA GLY A 107 -26.91 1.66 -11.27
C GLY A 107 -26.95 1.93 -9.76
N GLY A 108 -28.13 2.24 -9.23
CA GLY A 108 -28.35 2.45 -7.80
C GLY A 108 -28.14 1.18 -6.98
N GLY A 109 -28.60 0.03 -7.47
CA GLY A 109 -28.40 -1.28 -6.83
C GLY A 109 -26.93 -1.67 -6.75
N MET A 110 -26.16 -1.48 -7.83
CA MET A 110 -24.72 -1.71 -7.83
C MET A 110 -23.99 -0.74 -6.89
N MET A 111 -24.36 0.54 -6.90
CA MET A 111 -23.78 1.54 -5.99
C MET A 111 -24.05 1.20 -4.52
N ALA A 112 -25.29 0.82 -4.17
CA ALA A 112 -25.65 0.41 -2.81
C ALA A 112 -24.93 -0.87 -2.37
N TRP A 113 -24.77 -1.83 -3.28
CA TRP A 113 -24.01 -3.06 -3.01
C TRP A 113 -22.53 -2.76 -2.75
N PHE A 114 -21.92 -1.88 -3.55
CA PHE A 114 -20.53 -1.46 -3.34
C PHE A 114 -20.35 -0.63 -2.06
N TYR A 115 -21.32 0.20 -1.68
CA TYR A 115 -21.25 0.97 -0.43
C TYR A 115 -21.40 0.09 0.81
N LYS A 116 -22.17 -1.00 0.73
CA LYS A 116 -22.36 -1.95 1.82
C LYS A 116 -21.20 -2.94 1.98
N LYS A 117 -20.41 -3.15 0.93
CA LYS A 117 -19.34 -4.16 0.88
C LYS A 117 -17.93 -3.55 0.85
N GLY A 118 -17.85 -2.24 0.62
CA GLY A 118 -16.62 -1.46 0.56
C GLY A 118 -16.16 -0.97 1.91
#